data_AF-A0A2E5D3G3-F1
#
_entry.id   AF-A0A2E5D3G3-F1
#
_cell.length_a   1.000
_cell.length_b   1.000
_cell.length_c   1.000
_cell.angle_alpha   90.00
_cell.angle_beta   90.00
_cell.angle_gamma   90.00
#
_symmetry.space_group_name_H-M   'P 1'
#
loop_
_entity.id
_entity.type
_entity.pdbx_description
1 polymer ?
#
loop_
_entity_poly.entity_id
_entity_poly.type
_entity_poly.pdbx_seq_one_letter_code
_entity_poly.pdbx_strand_id
1 'polypeptide(L)'
;MAKIVKSKAAAFAMGNVLVVCAYRASTVVAFCLWTVLSHDVAEAQGREGLAEYLMAEKQLEERQWVKAGNLYRMIVETGPEFLRPHATLGLFRVATGLGEDAAALNLLESLVKDAELWPRDREFWLAVTALERAKIPPGDKGFKGSIRQLEEALKAIEDKPPHVRLRAEIRLAMAELLSRAGRGRRAIRVLTGSLPELRSREWAGLRAYQKARLARIYMEIGERDWAVSLLEEIRHDPHMDSRHFQVAEAFIDGRGPSESCVVGLVVRDDPDCLSVESPGCFELRITARKGEGKQRIGEKGQVITQWFNLREDPFRTVNLLAGGSLLEVIDSSVTSSSAAPVPVIIEVLESSSARVRFRSRSLSLPLPRFEEYTVYPDGRVFVLFGTEELLPDHSGMELRLTTPLIHASDGWQVIDPERNLLVKSGATFEGPHLLLSRLGLAGRHWAVPDDLLLLPANAGGRLITNVPPDARFSTHRKVSCKGCGKGGKMAVQLRIMPSFLEEPDLAEKYRGSYQHPANLVINAGELVLDDSGDLNFDGYNEGEGCHVVRGTREVELRAGVYDRKDPVIKFVLPGFVGLPDVRIDGKIANSSSYNLSWAARDTLILRWNGTIPAGGRLRFALK
;
A
#
# COMPACT_ATOMS: atom_id res chain seq x y z
N MET A 1 -36.72 -17.79 -44.43
CA MET A 1 -36.89 -18.47 -43.12
C MET A 1 -36.04 -19.73 -43.12
N ALA A 2 -34.96 -19.77 -42.34
CA ALA A 2 -34.29 -21.00 -41.93
C ALA A 2 -33.62 -20.73 -40.58
N LYS A 3 -33.99 -21.53 -39.57
CA LYS A 3 -33.48 -21.49 -38.20
C LYS A 3 -32.00 -21.91 -38.20
N ILE A 4 -31.12 -21.07 -37.67
CA ILE A 4 -29.79 -21.51 -37.23
C ILE A 4 -29.89 -21.90 -35.76
N VAL A 5 -29.67 -23.18 -35.53
CA VAL A 5 -29.57 -23.85 -34.24
C VAL A 5 -28.36 -23.27 -33.49
N LYS A 6 -28.60 -22.54 -32.39
CA LYS A 6 -27.54 -22.13 -31.44
C LYS A 6 -27.04 -23.38 -30.72
N SER A 7 -25.80 -23.81 -31.03
CA SER A 7 -25.16 -24.91 -30.32
C SER A 7 -24.75 -24.43 -28.91
N LYS A 8 -25.17 -25.17 -27.89
CA LYS A 8 -24.81 -24.96 -26.48
C LYS A 8 -23.30 -25.12 -26.20
N ALA A 9 -22.52 -25.55 -27.18
CA ALA A 9 -21.07 -25.69 -27.07
C ALA A 9 -20.33 -24.33 -27.13
N ALA A 10 -20.87 -23.32 -27.82
CA ALA A 10 -20.27 -21.98 -27.88
C ALA A 10 -20.39 -21.20 -26.55
N ALA A 11 -21.46 -21.44 -25.78
CA ALA A 11 -21.65 -20.83 -24.47
C ALA A 11 -20.74 -21.45 -23.38
N PHE A 12 -20.36 -22.72 -23.54
CA PHE A 12 -19.48 -23.42 -22.60
C PHE A 12 -17.99 -23.11 -22.86
N ALA A 13 -17.63 -22.84 -24.12
CA ALA A 13 -16.29 -22.31 -24.47
C ALA A 13 -16.13 -20.82 -24.09
N MET A 14 -17.17 -19.99 -24.24
CA MET A 14 -17.16 -18.60 -23.77
C MET A 14 -17.06 -18.49 -22.25
N GLY A 15 -17.70 -19.39 -21.49
CA GLY A 15 -17.61 -19.43 -20.02
C GLY A 15 -16.21 -19.75 -19.49
N ASN A 16 -15.42 -20.55 -20.21
CA ASN A 16 -14.06 -20.91 -19.79
C ASN A 16 -12.99 -19.93 -20.31
N VAL A 17 -13.25 -19.20 -21.41
CA VAL A 17 -12.36 -18.12 -21.89
C VAL A 17 -12.56 -16.82 -21.10
N LEU A 18 -13.79 -16.52 -20.65
CA LEU A 18 -14.08 -15.38 -19.77
C LEU A 18 -13.47 -15.50 -18.36
N VAL A 19 -13.19 -16.71 -17.90
CA VAL A 19 -12.51 -16.98 -16.61
C VAL A 19 -10.99 -16.80 -16.71
N VAL A 20 -10.43 -16.86 -17.92
CA VAL A 20 -8.98 -16.71 -18.16
C VAL A 20 -8.62 -15.25 -18.49
N CYS A 21 -9.52 -14.49 -19.11
CA CYS A 21 -9.28 -13.10 -19.51
C CYS A 21 -9.56 -12.02 -18.43
N ALA A 22 -10.04 -12.39 -17.24
CA ALA A 22 -10.24 -11.48 -16.11
C ALA A 22 -8.96 -11.31 -15.25
N TYR A 23 -7.91 -12.08 -15.58
CA TYR A 23 -6.60 -12.00 -14.96
C TYR A 23 -5.75 -10.97 -15.73
N ARG A 24 -5.56 -9.77 -15.15
CA ARG A 24 -4.42 -8.85 -15.41
C ARG A 24 -4.54 -8.06 -16.75
N ALA A 25 -4.52 -6.73 -16.85
CA ALA A 25 -4.16 -5.67 -15.93
C ALA A 25 -4.48 -4.22 -16.42
N SER A 26 -3.89 -3.23 -15.74
CA SER A 26 -4.15 -1.77 -15.70
C SER A 26 -3.83 -0.85 -16.89
N THR A 27 -4.89 -0.29 -17.44
CA THR A 27 -5.27 1.12 -17.65
C THR A 27 -4.38 2.33 -17.89
N VAL A 28 -3.07 2.23 -18.06
CA VAL A 28 -2.41 3.35 -18.78
C VAL A 28 -2.79 3.34 -20.27
N VAL A 29 -3.48 2.27 -20.69
CA VAL A 29 -4.33 2.18 -21.88
C VAL A 29 -5.45 3.25 -21.90
N ALA A 30 -6.10 3.60 -20.78
CA ALA A 30 -7.39 4.32 -20.78
C ALA A 30 -7.36 5.73 -21.39
N PHE A 31 -6.26 6.46 -21.25
CA PHE A 31 -6.23 7.85 -21.74
C PHE A 31 -5.92 7.94 -23.24
N CYS A 32 -5.21 6.96 -23.82
CA CYS A 32 -5.03 6.81 -25.26
C CYS A 32 -6.15 5.98 -25.92
N LEU A 33 -6.83 5.10 -25.15
CA LEU A 33 -8.07 4.41 -25.53
C LEU A 33 -9.20 5.38 -25.81
N TRP A 34 -9.25 6.55 -25.15
CA TRP A 34 -10.33 7.51 -25.37
C TRP A 34 -10.41 8.03 -26.80
N THR A 35 -9.28 8.19 -27.49
CA THR A 35 -9.25 8.73 -28.86
C THR A 35 -9.41 7.65 -29.94
N VAL A 36 -9.07 6.39 -29.65
CA VAL A 36 -9.02 5.31 -30.67
C VAL A 36 -10.19 4.33 -30.59
N LEU A 37 -10.80 4.10 -29.41
CA LEU A 37 -11.95 3.19 -29.24
C LEU A 37 -13.29 3.70 -29.81
N SER A 38 -13.26 4.73 -30.64
CA SER A 38 -14.44 5.13 -31.41
C SER A 38 -14.79 4.13 -32.53
N HIS A 39 -13.99 3.08 -32.75
CA HIS A 39 -14.16 2.10 -33.84
C HIS A 39 -13.99 0.63 -33.41
N ASP A 40 -15.02 -0.18 -33.72
CA ASP A 40 -15.42 -1.49 -33.16
C ASP A 40 -14.50 -2.73 -33.40
N VAL A 41 -13.19 -2.57 -33.67
CA VAL A 41 -12.34 -3.73 -34.07
C VAL A 41 -11.14 -3.98 -33.13
N ALA A 42 -10.82 -3.09 -32.20
CA ALA A 42 -9.57 -3.12 -31.41
C ALA A 42 -9.64 -3.74 -30.00
N GLU A 43 -10.80 -4.22 -29.54
CA GLU A 43 -11.01 -4.61 -28.12
C GLU A 43 -10.38 -5.94 -27.68
N ALA A 44 -10.15 -6.89 -28.60
CA ALA A 44 -9.66 -8.24 -28.24
C ALA A 44 -8.13 -8.29 -28.03
N GLN A 45 -7.35 -7.65 -28.91
CA GLN A 45 -5.89 -7.63 -28.85
C GLN A 45 -5.34 -6.81 -27.66
N GLY A 46 -6.12 -5.83 -27.17
CA GLY A 46 -5.74 -4.98 -26.03
C GLY A 46 -5.71 -5.70 -24.66
N ARG A 47 -6.48 -6.79 -24.51
CA ARG A 47 -6.68 -7.49 -23.24
C ARG A 47 -5.64 -8.57 -22.97
N GLU A 48 -5.16 -9.27 -24.00
CA GLU A 48 -4.11 -10.30 -23.86
C GLU A 48 -2.80 -9.64 -23.38
N GLY A 49 -2.28 -8.65 -24.12
CA GLY A 49 -0.94 -8.06 -23.90
C GLY A 49 -0.62 -7.53 -22.49
N LEU A 50 -1.63 -7.17 -21.69
CA LEU A 50 -1.46 -6.59 -20.37
C LEU A 50 -1.41 -7.66 -19.26
N ALA A 51 -2.05 -8.80 -19.49
CA ALA A 51 -1.93 -9.96 -18.63
C ALA A 51 -0.52 -10.52 -18.65
N GLU A 52 0.04 -10.61 -19.86
CA GLU A 52 1.40 -11.06 -20.07
C GLU A 52 2.42 -10.08 -19.48
N TYR A 53 2.12 -8.77 -19.49
CA TYR A 53 3.01 -7.76 -18.91
C TYR A 53 3.18 -7.94 -17.40
N LEU A 54 2.08 -8.08 -16.66
CA LEU A 54 2.18 -8.31 -15.21
C LEU A 54 2.79 -9.67 -14.87
N MET A 55 2.52 -10.68 -15.67
CA MET A 55 3.17 -11.97 -15.51
C MET A 55 4.68 -11.85 -15.76
N ALA A 56 5.10 -11.03 -16.72
CA ALA A 56 6.51 -10.73 -16.97
C ALA A 56 7.16 -10.00 -15.80
N GLU A 57 6.51 -8.98 -15.21
CA GLU A 57 7.02 -8.27 -14.02
C GLU A 57 7.20 -9.22 -12.82
N LYS A 58 6.23 -10.09 -12.56
CA LYS A 58 6.35 -11.10 -11.49
C LYS A 58 7.54 -12.03 -11.72
N GLN A 59 7.69 -12.52 -12.96
CA GLN A 59 8.84 -13.37 -13.30
C GLN A 59 10.17 -12.61 -13.19
N LEU A 60 10.19 -11.30 -13.48
CA LEU A 60 11.36 -10.45 -13.31
C LEU A 60 11.77 -10.35 -11.84
N GLU A 61 10.83 -10.15 -10.94
CA GLU A 61 11.07 -10.07 -9.48
C GLU A 61 11.56 -11.40 -8.88
N GLU A 62 10.99 -12.51 -9.34
CA GLU A 62 11.42 -13.87 -9.01
C GLU A 62 12.78 -14.24 -9.65
N ARG A 63 13.42 -13.30 -10.35
CA ARG A 63 14.67 -13.48 -11.10
C ARG A 63 14.58 -14.60 -12.15
N GLN A 64 13.37 -14.89 -12.62
CA GLN A 64 13.08 -15.82 -13.72
C GLN A 64 13.24 -15.11 -15.07
N TRP A 65 14.44 -14.60 -15.31
CA TRP A 65 14.76 -13.68 -16.42
C TRP A 65 14.29 -14.17 -17.78
N VAL A 66 14.53 -15.45 -18.11
CA VAL A 66 14.15 -16.04 -19.40
C VAL A 66 12.64 -16.06 -19.60
N LYS A 67 11.87 -16.37 -18.54
CA LYS A 67 10.39 -16.39 -18.61
C LYS A 67 9.83 -14.98 -18.73
N ALA A 68 10.36 -14.03 -17.95
CA ALA A 68 10.02 -12.62 -18.08
C ALA A 68 10.33 -12.10 -19.49
N GLY A 69 11.50 -12.44 -20.03
CA GLY A 69 11.94 -12.02 -21.36
C GLY A 69 11.05 -12.51 -22.49
N ASN A 70 10.61 -13.77 -22.44
CA ASN A 70 9.70 -14.32 -23.45
C ASN A 70 8.35 -13.59 -23.44
N LEU A 71 7.84 -13.26 -22.25
CA LEU A 71 6.58 -12.54 -22.10
C LEU A 71 6.70 -11.10 -22.57
N TYR A 72 7.75 -10.37 -22.16
CA TYR A 72 7.94 -9.02 -22.67
C TYR A 72 8.18 -8.97 -24.17
N ARG A 73 8.87 -9.95 -24.76
CA ARG A 73 9.10 -10.02 -26.21
C ARG A 73 7.80 -10.19 -26.98
N MET A 74 6.94 -11.08 -26.50
CA MET A 74 5.58 -11.24 -27.04
C MET A 74 4.82 -9.91 -27.00
N ILE A 75 4.91 -9.15 -25.91
CA ILE A 75 4.19 -7.88 -25.77
C ILE A 75 4.78 -6.80 -26.70
N VAL A 76 6.09 -6.79 -26.91
CA VAL A 76 6.73 -5.88 -27.86
C VAL A 76 6.33 -6.21 -29.31
N GLU A 77 6.29 -7.49 -29.67
CA GLU A 77 6.03 -7.96 -31.04
C GLU A 77 4.54 -7.92 -31.42
N THR A 78 3.68 -8.45 -30.55
CA THR A 78 2.25 -8.67 -30.84
C THR A 78 1.35 -7.92 -29.86
N GLY A 79 1.91 -7.35 -28.80
CA GLY A 79 1.16 -6.64 -27.79
C GLY A 79 0.77 -5.21 -28.16
N PRO A 80 -0.08 -4.58 -27.33
CA PRO A 80 -0.61 -3.25 -27.55
C PRO A 80 0.47 -2.16 -27.57
N GLU A 81 0.32 -1.17 -28.45
CA GLU A 81 1.36 -0.15 -28.69
C GLU A 81 1.77 0.62 -27.43
N PHE A 82 0.81 0.94 -26.56
CA PHE A 82 1.08 1.69 -25.32
C PHE A 82 1.88 0.87 -24.29
N LEU A 83 1.87 -0.47 -24.36
CA LEU A 83 2.70 -1.32 -23.50
C LEU A 83 4.09 -1.56 -24.07
N ARG A 84 4.29 -1.36 -25.38
CA ARG A 84 5.58 -1.63 -26.00
C ARG A 84 6.73 -0.86 -25.32
N PRO A 85 6.61 0.43 -24.94
CA PRO A 85 7.65 1.12 -24.20
C PRO A 85 7.94 0.45 -22.83
N HIS A 86 6.91 0.12 -22.06
CA HIS A 86 7.06 -0.52 -20.75
C HIS A 86 7.62 -1.94 -20.86
N ALA A 87 7.15 -2.73 -21.81
CA ALA A 87 7.63 -4.07 -22.08
C ALA A 87 9.06 -4.06 -22.63
N THR A 88 9.41 -3.06 -23.44
CA THR A 88 10.80 -2.84 -23.89
C THR A 88 11.70 -2.48 -22.71
N LEU A 89 11.20 -1.68 -21.76
CA LEU A 89 11.92 -1.41 -20.51
C LEU A 89 12.04 -2.69 -19.64
N GLY A 90 11.02 -3.53 -19.64
CA GLY A 90 11.04 -4.87 -19.03
C GLY A 90 12.10 -5.77 -19.67
N LEU A 91 12.14 -5.86 -21.01
CA LEU A 91 13.18 -6.57 -21.76
C LEU A 91 14.57 -6.03 -21.43
N PHE A 92 14.71 -4.71 -21.30
CA PHE A 92 15.95 -4.08 -20.89
C PHE A 92 16.43 -4.60 -19.53
N ARG A 93 15.51 -4.68 -18.55
CA ARG A 93 15.81 -5.21 -17.21
C ARG A 93 16.14 -6.69 -17.24
N VAL A 94 15.42 -7.47 -18.05
CA VAL A 94 15.73 -8.90 -18.28
C VAL A 94 17.14 -9.05 -18.85
N ALA A 95 17.47 -8.32 -19.90
CA ALA A 95 18.79 -8.35 -20.52
C ALA A 95 19.88 -7.96 -19.50
N THR A 96 19.64 -6.93 -18.69
CA THR A 96 20.56 -6.53 -17.60
C THR A 96 20.71 -7.64 -16.56
N GLY A 97 19.61 -8.28 -16.14
CA GLY A 97 19.62 -9.40 -15.20
C GLY A 97 20.31 -10.66 -15.73
N LEU A 98 20.34 -10.84 -17.06
CA LEU A 98 21.08 -11.89 -17.76
C LEU A 98 22.55 -11.52 -18.04
N GLY A 99 22.98 -10.29 -17.76
CA GLY A 99 24.32 -9.80 -18.09
C GLY A 99 24.52 -9.46 -19.58
N GLU A 100 23.44 -9.26 -20.33
CA GLU A 100 23.44 -8.94 -21.76
C GLU A 100 23.43 -7.42 -21.99
N ASP A 101 24.43 -6.70 -21.45
CA ASP A 101 24.46 -5.23 -21.40
C ASP A 101 24.32 -4.57 -22.79
N ALA A 102 24.89 -5.17 -23.84
CA ALA A 102 24.76 -4.67 -25.20
C ALA A 102 23.32 -4.76 -25.74
N ALA A 103 22.61 -5.85 -25.44
CA ALA A 103 21.21 -6.02 -25.81
C ALA A 103 20.31 -5.06 -25.02
N ALA A 104 20.60 -4.89 -23.71
CA ALA A 104 19.93 -3.92 -22.86
C ALA A 104 20.04 -2.50 -23.44
N LEU A 105 21.25 -2.05 -23.80
CA LEU A 105 21.45 -0.71 -24.36
C LEU A 105 20.70 -0.50 -25.69
N ASN A 106 20.65 -1.52 -26.57
CA ASN A 106 19.88 -1.44 -27.82
C ASN A 106 18.36 -1.26 -27.56
N LEU A 107 17.83 -1.90 -26.51
CA LEU A 107 16.42 -1.76 -26.12
C LEU A 107 16.10 -0.38 -25.56
N LEU A 108 17.03 0.25 -24.84
CA LEU A 108 16.86 1.66 -24.44
C LEU A 108 16.90 2.60 -25.66
N GLU A 109 17.72 2.31 -26.67
CA GLU A 109 17.80 3.12 -27.89
C GLU A 109 16.54 2.99 -28.76
N SER A 110 15.90 1.81 -28.81
CA SER A 110 14.60 1.66 -29.47
C SER A 110 13.50 2.44 -28.74
N LEU A 111 13.51 2.39 -27.40
CA LEU A 111 12.60 3.17 -26.55
C LEU A 111 12.66 4.67 -26.81
N VAL A 112 13.86 5.22 -27.00
CA VAL A 112 14.05 6.65 -27.31
C VAL A 112 13.47 7.01 -28.67
N LYS A 113 13.61 6.13 -29.68
CA LYS A 113 13.02 6.33 -31.01
C LYS A 113 11.49 6.25 -30.95
N ASP A 114 10.96 5.32 -30.17
CA ASP A 114 9.51 5.20 -29.98
C ASP A 114 8.93 6.39 -29.21
N ALA A 115 9.68 6.97 -28.27
CA ALA A 115 9.26 8.20 -27.57
C ALA A 115 9.13 9.42 -28.50
N GLU A 116 9.79 9.43 -29.67
CA GLU A 116 9.56 10.46 -30.70
C GLU A 116 8.18 10.34 -31.37
N LEU A 117 7.56 9.15 -31.29
CA LEU A 117 6.21 8.90 -31.79
C LEU A 117 5.11 9.32 -30.79
N TRP A 118 5.46 9.59 -29.52
CA TRP A 118 4.51 9.92 -28.43
C TRP A 118 4.86 11.28 -27.78
N PRO A 119 4.52 12.42 -28.40
CA PRO A 119 5.06 13.73 -28.02
C PRO A 119 4.71 14.22 -26.62
N ARG A 120 3.63 13.71 -26.01
CA ARG A 120 3.15 14.17 -24.70
C ARG A 120 4.04 13.72 -23.54
N ASP A 121 4.66 12.54 -23.64
CA ASP A 121 5.45 11.92 -22.57
C ASP A 121 6.93 11.76 -22.92
N ARG A 122 7.36 12.35 -24.03
CA ARG A 122 8.72 12.24 -24.57
C ARG A 122 9.79 12.55 -23.53
N GLU A 123 9.65 13.67 -22.82
CA GLU A 123 10.64 14.11 -21.83
C GLU A 123 10.71 13.19 -20.61
N PHE A 124 9.58 12.63 -20.19
CA PHE A 124 9.53 11.63 -19.13
C PHE A 124 10.27 10.37 -19.54
N TRP A 125 10.01 9.83 -20.74
CA TRP A 125 10.66 8.63 -21.24
C TRP A 125 12.16 8.82 -21.51
N LEU A 126 12.56 9.99 -21.99
CA LEU A 126 13.98 10.35 -22.10
C LEU A 126 14.66 10.37 -20.71
N ALA A 127 13.97 10.87 -19.69
CA ALA A 127 14.48 10.90 -18.33
C ALA A 127 14.57 9.52 -17.69
N VAL A 128 13.56 8.67 -17.86
CA VAL A 128 13.54 7.27 -17.37
C VAL A 128 14.63 6.44 -18.05
N THR A 129 14.75 6.53 -19.38
CA THR A 129 15.78 5.79 -20.13
C THR A 129 17.20 6.23 -19.74
N ALA A 130 17.43 7.53 -19.54
CA ALA A 130 18.71 8.04 -19.04
C ALA A 130 19.02 7.51 -17.63
N LEU A 131 18.03 7.50 -16.73
CA LEU A 131 18.16 6.96 -15.38
C LEU A 131 18.50 5.47 -15.39
N GLU A 132 17.81 4.67 -16.21
CA GLU A 132 18.03 3.23 -16.29
C GLU A 132 19.37 2.89 -16.94
N ARG A 133 19.78 3.63 -17.97
CA ARG A 133 21.11 3.53 -18.57
C ARG A 133 22.23 3.82 -17.56
N ALA A 134 22.01 4.77 -16.66
CA ALA A 134 22.98 5.13 -15.63
C ALA A 134 23.20 4.04 -14.57
N LYS A 135 22.25 3.09 -14.43
CA LYS A 135 22.38 1.96 -13.49
C LYS A 135 23.27 0.84 -14.02
N ILE A 136 23.42 0.72 -15.35
CA ILE A 136 24.37 -0.22 -15.95
C ILE A 136 25.79 0.29 -15.67
N PRO A 137 26.69 -0.52 -15.07
CA PRO A 137 28.06 -0.10 -14.77
C PRO A 137 28.75 0.39 -16.05
N PRO A 138 29.06 1.69 -16.16
CA PRO A 138 29.78 2.15 -17.34
C PRO A 138 31.22 1.63 -17.26
N GLY A 139 31.78 1.17 -18.39
CA GLY A 139 33.23 0.99 -18.50
C GLY A 139 33.97 2.31 -18.28
N ASP A 140 35.31 2.29 -18.15
CA ASP A 140 36.12 3.45 -17.74
C ASP A 140 35.90 4.74 -18.57
N LYS A 141 35.45 4.63 -19.82
CA LYS A 141 35.13 5.77 -20.70
C LYS A 141 33.64 6.19 -20.69
N GLY A 142 32.76 5.41 -20.07
CA GLY A 142 31.30 5.57 -20.11
C GLY A 142 30.72 6.55 -19.08
N PHE A 143 31.40 6.79 -17.95
CA PHE A 143 30.91 7.69 -16.89
C PHE A 143 30.54 9.09 -17.40
N LYS A 144 31.38 9.67 -18.26
CA LYS A 144 31.17 11.02 -18.80
C LYS A 144 29.92 11.10 -19.70
N GLY A 145 29.65 10.04 -20.46
CA GLY A 145 28.47 9.94 -21.32
C GLY A 145 27.17 9.82 -20.51
N SER A 146 27.14 8.90 -19.55
CA SER A 146 25.95 8.70 -18.69
C SER A 146 25.64 9.94 -17.86
N ILE A 147 26.65 10.61 -17.28
CA ILE A 147 26.45 11.87 -16.54
C ILE A 147 25.86 12.96 -17.45
N ARG A 148 26.37 13.11 -18.68
CA ARG A 148 25.84 14.10 -19.63
C ARG A 148 24.38 13.82 -19.99
N GLN A 149 24.01 12.56 -20.20
CA GLN A 149 22.62 12.18 -20.50
C GLN A 149 21.68 12.46 -19.32
N LEU A 150 22.13 12.22 -18.08
CA LEU A 150 21.36 12.58 -16.88
C LEU A 150 21.21 14.11 -16.74
N GLU A 151 22.22 14.90 -17.09
CA GLU A 151 22.15 16.37 -17.09
C GLU A 151 21.14 16.88 -18.14
N GLU A 152 21.17 16.32 -19.36
CA GLU A 152 20.22 16.65 -20.43
C GLU A 152 18.79 16.25 -20.06
N ALA A 153 18.60 15.06 -19.48
CA ALA A 153 17.32 14.60 -18.96
C ALA A 153 16.78 15.50 -17.84
N LEU A 154 17.64 15.87 -16.87
CA LEU A 154 17.25 16.72 -15.76
C LEU A 154 16.79 18.10 -16.25
N LYS A 155 17.48 18.67 -17.23
CA LYS A 155 17.12 19.96 -17.84
C LYS A 155 15.78 19.89 -18.57
N ALA A 156 15.47 18.78 -19.22
CA ALA A 156 14.19 18.59 -19.90
C ALA A 156 12.99 18.61 -18.93
N ILE A 157 13.19 18.16 -17.68
CA ILE A 157 12.12 18.06 -16.68
C ILE A 157 12.22 19.10 -15.54
N GLU A 158 13.12 20.08 -15.66
CA GLU A 158 13.52 21.02 -14.58
C GLU A 158 12.35 21.88 -14.10
N ASP A 159 11.56 22.43 -15.03
CA ASP A 159 10.46 23.37 -14.74
C ASP A 159 9.09 22.70 -14.54
N LYS A 160 9.03 21.36 -14.51
CA LYS A 160 7.77 20.61 -14.44
C LYS A 160 7.47 20.17 -12.99
N PRO A 161 6.46 20.75 -12.32
CA PRO A 161 6.04 20.34 -10.97
C PRO A 161 5.86 18.82 -10.74
N PRO A 162 5.33 18.00 -11.70
CA PRO A 162 5.12 16.57 -11.47
C PRO A 162 6.39 15.75 -11.19
N HIS A 163 7.58 16.24 -11.55
CA HIS A 163 8.77 15.37 -11.63
C HIS A 163 9.75 15.53 -10.47
N VAL A 164 9.37 16.12 -9.33
CA VAL A 164 10.26 16.34 -8.17
C VAL A 164 11.01 15.07 -7.77
N ARG A 165 10.30 13.93 -7.68
CA ARG A 165 10.88 12.64 -7.34
C ARG A 165 11.86 12.14 -8.39
N LEU A 166 11.45 12.08 -9.66
CA LEU A 166 12.29 11.65 -10.77
C LEU A 166 13.55 12.52 -10.89
N ARG A 167 13.43 13.83 -10.67
CA ARG A 167 14.58 14.75 -10.60
C ARG A 167 15.52 14.40 -9.46
N ALA A 168 15.00 14.13 -8.26
CA ALA A 168 15.82 13.72 -7.13
C ALA A 168 16.54 12.40 -7.41
N GLU A 169 15.87 11.43 -8.03
CA GLU A 169 16.44 10.13 -8.40
C GLU A 169 17.53 10.25 -9.46
N ILE A 170 17.31 11.06 -10.49
CA ILE A 170 18.34 11.41 -11.49
C ILE A 170 19.55 12.04 -10.81
N ARG A 171 19.34 12.94 -9.85
CA ARG A 171 20.42 13.57 -9.10
C ARG A 171 21.16 12.59 -8.20
N LEU A 172 20.47 11.63 -7.57
CA LEU A 172 21.06 10.56 -6.78
C LEU A 172 21.91 9.61 -7.64
N ALA A 173 21.39 9.17 -8.79
CA ALA A 173 22.12 8.35 -9.75
C ALA A 173 23.33 9.09 -10.32
N MET A 174 23.15 10.38 -10.67
CA MET A 174 24.24 11.23 -11.15
C MET A 174 25.31 11.43 -10.08
N ALA A 175 24.93 11.65 -8.82
CA ALA A 175 25.86 11.78 -7.71
C ALA A 175 26.65 10.49 -7.48
N GLU A 176 26.02 9.32 -7.65
CA GLU A 176 26.72 8.04 -7.55
C GLU A 176 27.77 7.87 -8.65
N LEU A 177 27.38 8.12 -9.91
CA LEU A 177 28.32 8.07 -11.03
C LEU A 177 29.46 9.07 -10.85
N LEU A 178 29.18 10.25 -10.31
CA LEU A 178 30.18 11.26 -9.99
C LEU A 178 31.12 10.82 -8.86
N SER A 179 30.61 10.17 -7.81
CA SER A 179 31.46 9.65 -6.72
C SER A 179 32.40 8.58 -7.25
N ARG A 180 31.87 7.60 -7.99
CA ARG A 180 32.64 6.52 -8.62
C ARG A 180 33.70 7.02 -9.62
N ALA A 181 33.43 8.12 -10.31
CA ALA A 181 34.38 8.76 -11.22
C ALA A 181 35.43 9.65 -10.50
N GLY A 182 35.52 9.60 -9.16
CA GLY A 182 36.44 10.43 -8.37
C GLY A 182 36.07 11.91 -8.31
N ARG A 183 34.83 12.27 -8.69
CA ARG A 183 34.32 13.65 -8.73
C ARG A 183 33.36 13.95 -7.56
N GLY A 184 33.69 13.46 -6.36
CA GLY A 184 32.87 13.60 -5.15
C GLY A 184 32.42 15.05 -4.87
N ARG A 185 33.29 16.05 -5.06
CA ARG A 185 32.92 17.48 -4.90
C ARG A 185 31.83 17.96 -5.88
N ARG A 186 31.69 17.33 -7.05
CA ARG A 186 30.59 17.62 -7.98
C ARG A 186 29.33 16.88 -7.57
N ALA A 187 29.46 15.63 -7.10
CA ALA A 187 28.36 14.86 -6.54
C ALA A 187 27.70 15.61 -5.36
N ILE A 188 28.52 16.14 -4.45
CA ILE A 188 28.07 16.99 -3.33
C ILE A 188 27.27 18.19 -3.84
N ARG A 189 27.80 18.95 -4.81
CA ARG A 189 27.08 20.12 -5.36
C ARG A 189 25.71 19.77 -5.93
N VAL A 190 25.60 18.66 -6.64
CA VAL A 190 24.34 18.18 -7.23
C VAL A 190 23.30 17.86 -6.15
N LEU A 191 23.70 17.13 -5.12
CA LEU A 191 22.77 16.75 -4.04
C LEU A 191 22.47 17.93 -3.13
N THR A 192 23.45 18.74 -2.72
CA THR A 192 23.20 19.91 -1.88
C THR A 192 22.28 20.91 -2.56
N GLY A 193 22.48 21.17 -3.86
CA GLY A 193 21.68 22.12 -4.64
C GLY A 193 20.21 21.72 -4.79
N SER A 194 19.86 20.44 -4.61
CA SER A 194 18.49 19.94 -4.76
C SER A 194 17.74 19.72 -3.45
N LEU A 195 18.40 19.79 -2.30
CA LEU A 195 17.73 19.73 -0.99
C LEU A 195 16.61 20.76 -0.82
N PRO A 196 16.69 21.99 -1.36
CA PRO A 196 15.58 22.95 -1.28
C PRO A 196 14.26 22.47 -1.92
N GLU A 197 14.32 21.68 -3.00
CA GLU A 197 13.12 21.09 -3.64
C GLU A 197 12.43 20.08 -2.72
N LEU A 198 13.17 19.49 -1.77
CA LEU A 198 12.69 18.47 -0.86
C LEU A 198 12.33 19.03 0.53
N ARG A 199 12.12 20.36 0.69
CA ARG A 199 11.83 20.99 2.00
C ARG A 199 10.47 20.61 2.59
N SER A 200 9.50 20.29 1.75
CA SER A 200 8.15 19.91 2.20
C SER A 200 8.20 18.71 3.14
N ARG A 201 7.23 18.62 4.06
CA ARG A 201 7.01 17.43 4.89
C ARG A 201 6.85 16.18 4.02
N GLU A 202 6.25 16.32 2.84
CA GLU A 202 5.97 15.23 1.88
C GLU A 202 7.23 14.48 1.46
N TRP A 203 8.32 15.20 1.29
CA TRP A 203 9.60 14.68 0.79
C TRP A 203 10.62 14.41 1.87
N ALA A 204 10.17 14.42 3.13
CA ALA A 204 11.06 14.30 4.26
C ALA A 204 11.92 13.02 4.11
N GLY A 205 11.29 11.90 3.75
CA GLY A 205 11.75 11.02 2.68
C GLY A 205 13.20 10.74 2.36
N LEU A 206 13.28 10.43 1.08
CA LEU A 206 14.02 11.17 0.08
C LEU A 206 14.95 12.29 0.56
N ARG A 207 14.51 13.32 1.31
CA ARG A 207 15.42 14.35 1.86
C ARG A 207 16.47 13.73 2.78
N ALA A 208 16.07 12.87 3.71
CA ALA A 208 17.02 12.20 4.58
C ALA A 208 17.83 11.12 3.87
N TYR A 209 17.23 10.38 2.93
CA TYR A 209 18.00 9.47 2.08
C TYR A 209 19.10 10.22 1.31
N GLN A 210 18.77 11.38 0.75
CA GLN A 210 19.72 12.25 0.05
C GLN A 210 20.79 12.82 0.99
N LYS A 211 20.42 13.21 2.22
CA LYS A 211 21.39 13.61 3.26
C LYS A 211 22.29 12.46 3.69
N ALA A 212 21.77 11.25 3.86
CA ALA A 212 22.56 10.06 4.18
C ALA A 212 23.51 9.71 3.02
N ARG A 213 23.06 9.87 1.76
CA ARG A 213 23.92 9.70 0.59
C ARG A 213 25.01 10.76 0.51
N LEU A 214 24.68 12.02 0.78
CA LEU A 214 25.65 13.10 0.92
C LEU A 214 26.68 12.78 2.01
N ALA A 215 26.24 12.35 3.19
CA ALA A 215 27.11 12.01 4.31
C ALA A 215 28.08 10.88 3.93
N ARG A 216 27.60 9.85 3.23
CA ARG A 216 28.47 8.79 2.69
C ARG A 216 29.52 9.33 1.72
N ILE A 217 29.16 10.21 0.78
CA ILE A 217 30.13 10.81 -0.14
C ILE A 217 31.16 11.67 0.61
N TYR A 218 30.73 12.43 1.64
CA TYR A 218 31.65 13.17 2.52
C TYR A 218 32.62 12.23 3.26
N MET A 219 32.15 11.09 3.76
CA MET A 219 33.01 10.06 4.35
C MET A 219 34.02 9.52 3.35
N GLU A 220 33.61 9.22 2.10
CA GLU A 220 34.47 8.70 1.04
C GLU A 220 35.60 9.67 0.66
N ILE A 221 35.37 10.99 0.75
CA ILE A 221 36.40 12.03 0.48
C ILE A 221 37.19 12.47 1.72
N GLY A 222 36.96 11.85 2.89
CA GLY A 222 37.68 12.15 4.14
C GLY A 222 37.14 13.34 4.95
N GLU A 223 35.97 13.88 4.60
CA GLU A 223 35.34 15.03 5.26
C GLU A 223 34.32 14.59 6.33
N ARG A 224 34.82 13.92 7.38
CA ARG A 224 33.97 13.29 8.42
C ARG A 224 33.06 14.26 9.18
N ASP A 225 33.52 15.48 9.46
CA ASP A 225 32.74 16.46 10.23
C ASP A 225 31.46 16.88 9.50
N TRP A 226 31.51 16.96 8.16
CA TRP A 226 30.34 17.23 7.33
C TRP A 226 29.35 16.07 7.31
N ALA A 227 29.85 14.84 7.30
CA ALA A 227 29.00 13.65 7.40
C ALA A 227 28.26 13.58 8.75
N VAL A 228 28.95 13.90 9.85
CA VAL A 228 28.34 13.98 11.19
C VAL A 228 27.31 15.10 11.24
N SER A 229 27.62 16.27 10.68
CA SER A 229 26.67 17.38 10.61
C SER A 229 25.37 17.01 9.89
N LEU A 230 25.47 16.28 8.77
CA LEU A 230 24.29 15.80 8.03
C LEU A 230 23.48 14.75 8.81
N LEU A 231 24.15 13.90 9.57
CA LEU A 231 23.50 12.95 10.47
C LEU A 231 22.75 13.67 11.60
N GLU A 232 23.35 14.69 12.21
CA GLU A 232 22.68 15.53 13.21
C GLU A 232 21.50 16.31 12.59
N GLU A 233 21.62 16.77 11.35
CA GLU A 233 20.49 17.36 10.62
C GLU A 233 19.34 16.36 10.37
N ILE A 234 19.63 15.07 10.18
CA ILE A 234 18.60 14.02 10.09
C ILE A 234 17.98 13.81 11.47
N ARG A 235 18.80 13.72 12.53
CA ARG A 235 18.35 13.55 13.92
C ARG A 235 17.44 14.67 14.39
N HIS A 236 17.72 15.90 13.97
CA HIS A 236 16.96 17.09 14.37
C HIS A 236 15.90 17.53 13.35
N ASP A 237 15.68 16.77 12.27
CA ASP A 237 14.60 17.03 11.33
C ASP A 237 13.25 16.81 12.06
N PRO A 238 12.36 17.81 12.16
CA PRO A 238 11.13 17.72 12.96
C PRO A 238 10.11 16.73 12.41
N HIS A 239 10.34 16.19 11.21
CA HIS A 239 9.51 15.15 10.62
C HIS A 239 10.13 13.75 10.79
N MET A 240 11.34 13.65 11.34
CA MET A 240 12.09 12.41 11.62
C MET A 240 11.97 11.96 13.07
N ASP A 241 12.33 10.69 13.30
CA ASP A 241 12.61 10.18 14.64
C ASP A 241 14.04 9.63 14.75
N SER A 242 14.41 9.20 15.96
CA SER A 242 15.72 8.65 16.29
C SER A 242 16.07 7.38 15.51
N ARG A 243 15.09 6.63 15.00
CA ARG A 243 15.33 5.42 14.22
C ARG A 243 15.78 5.76 12.81
N HIS A 244 15.21 6.78 12.19
CA HIS A 244 15.67 7.22 10.88
C HIS A 244 17.15 7.66 10.90
N PHE A 245 17.59 8.22 12.02
CA PHE A 245 19.01 8.46 12.29
C PHE A 245 19.80 7.14 12.39
N GLN A 246 19.31 6.14 13.13
CA GLN A 246 19.97 4.83 13.24
C GLN A 246 20.07 4.09 11.89
N VAL A 247 19.03 4.18 11.06
CA VAL A 247 19.09 3.66 9.69
C VAL A 247 20.11 4.45 8.88
N ALA A 248 20.16 5.78 9.02
CA ALA A 248 21.14 6.65 8.33
C ALA A 248 22.56 6.26 8.66
N GLU A 249 22.82 6.09 9.95
CA GLU A 249 24.09 5.62 10.48
C GLU A 249 24.44 4.24 9.93
N ALA A 250 23.53 3.27 10.01
CA ALA A 250 23.74 1.92 9.47
C ALA A 250 24.06 1.94 7.96
N PHE A 251 23.31 2.71 7.17
CA PHE A 251 23.51 2.88 5.73
C PHE A 251 24.86 3.50 5.38
N ILE A 252 25.27 4.54 6.11
CA ILE A 252 26.58 5.20 5.93
C ILE A 252 27.71 4.22 6.25
N ASP A 253 27.54 3.42 7.30
CA ASP A 253 28.51 2.42 7.73
C ASP A 253 28.51 1.14 6.87
N GLY A 254 27.64 1.05 5.86
CA GLY A 254 27.49 -0.14 5.03
C GLY A 254 26.92 -1.35 5.79
N ARG A 255 26.35 -1.14 6.97
CA ARG A 255 25.62 -2.15 7.76
C ARG A 255 24.20 -2.22 7.21
N GLY A 256 23.80 -3.37 6.67
CA GLY A 256 22.40 -3.58 6.28
C GLY A 256 21.49 -3.35 7.49
N PRO A 257 20.27 -2.79 7.31
CA PRO A 257 19.31 -2.71 8.41
C PRO A 257 19.15 -4.12 8.97
N SER A 258 19.50 -4.32 10.24
CA SER A 258 19.37 -5.62 10.87
C SER A 258 17.94 -6.10 10.68
N GLU A 259 17.76 -7.26 10.05
CA GLU A 259 16.49 -8.00 10.01
C GLU A 259 16.14 -8.44 11.44
N SER A 260 15.82 -7.49 12.33
CA SER A 260 15.36 -7.82 13.66
C SER A 260 13.91 -8.27 13.51
N CYS A 261 13.72 -9.59 13.53
CA CYS A 261 12.42 -10.25 13.63
C CYS A 261 11.72 -9.87 14.94
N VAL A 262 11.15 -8.67 15.00
CA VAL A 262 10.11 -8.40 15.98
C VAL A 262 8.79 -8.71 15.28
N VAL A 263 8.18 -9.82 15.68
CA VAL A 263 7.00 -10.41 15.00
C VAL A 263 5.69 -9.72 15.39
N GLY A 264 5.75 -8.59 16.11
CA GLY A 264 4.63 -7.89 16.70
C GLY A 264 4.77 -6.37 16.66
N LEU A 265 3.72 -5.66 17.10
CA LEU A 265 3.67 -4.20 17.12
C LEU A 265 4.43 -3.60 18.31
N VAL A 266 5.01 -2.42 18.07
CA VAL A 266 5.64 -1.55 19.05
C VAL A 266 4.91 -0.21 19.03
N VAL A 267 4.49 0.28 20.19
CA VAL A 267 3.82 1.57 20.32
C VAL A 267 4.75 2.57 21.00
N ARG A 268 4.93 3.73 20.38
CA ARG A 268 5.67 4.87 20.95
C ARG A 268 4.72 6.01 21.27
N ASP A 269 4.76 6.46 22.53
CA ASP A 269 3.86 7.45 23.11
C ASP A 269 4.55 8.82 23.19
N ASP A 270 4.64 9.54 22.07
CA ASP A 270 5.24 10.89 22.04
C ASP A 270 4.20 11.97 22.42
N PRO A 271 4.61 13.14 22.95
CA PRO A 271 3.67 14.18 23.40
C PRO A 271 2.69 14.67 22.34
N ASP A 272 3.12 14.75 21.08
CA ASP A 272 2.33 15.25 19.95
C ASP A 272 1.90 14.16 18.96
N CYS A 273 2.35 12.91 19.17
CA CYS A 273 2.18 11.82 18.21
C CYS A 273 2.11 10.45 18.90
N LEU A 274 1.28 9.55 18.42
CA LEU A 274 1.30 8.13 18.80
C LEU A 274 1.77 7.36 17.57
N SER A 275 2.91 6.67 17.68
CA SER A 275 3.45 5.87 16.60
C SER A 275 3.22 4.39 16.86
N VAL A 276 2.65 3.68 15.89
CA VAL A 276 2.38 2.25 15.91
C VAL A 276 3.25 1.61 14.83
N GLU A 277 4.19 0.78 15.22
CA GLU A 277 5.21 0.25 14.34
C GLU A 277 5.17 -1.27 14.30
N SER A 278 5.24 -1.84 13.11
CA SER A 278 5.64 -3.22 12.87
C SER A 278 7.09 -3.23 12.36
N PRO A 279 8.07 -3.63 13.19
CA PRO A 279 9.48 -3.47 12.83
C PRO A 279 9.85 -4.18 11.53
N GLY A 280 10.48 -3.44 10.61
CA GLY A 280 10.85 -3.96 9.29
C GLY A 280 9.68 -4.10 8.31
N CYS A 281 8.46 -3.76 8.72
CA CYS A 281 7.27 -3.77 7.88
C CYS A 281 6.73 -2.35 7.67
N PHE A 282 6.20 -1.71 8.72
CA PHE A 282 5.61 -0.37 8.60
C PHE A 282 5.64 0.45 9.90
N GLU A 283 5.43 1.76 9.79
CA GLU A 283 5.10 2.64 10.91
C GLU A 283 3.84 3.45 10.57
N LEU A 284 2.91 3.57 11.52
CA LEU A 284 1.69 4.37 11.43
C LEU A 284 1.79 5.48 12.47
N ARG A 285 1.67 6.75 12.06
CA ARG A 285 1.67 7.88 13.00
C ARG A 285 0.29 8.49 13.13
N ILE A 286 -0.09 8.71 14.37
CA ILE A 286 -1.36 9.30 14.78
C ILE A 286 -1.05 10.65 15.42
N THR A 287 -1.33 11.76 14.74
CA THR A 287 -1.02 13.10 15.25
C THR A 287 -2.09 13.51 16.25
N ALA A 288 -1.73 13.48 17.53
CA ALA A 288 -2.65 13.82 18.60
C ALA A 288 -1.84 14.23 19.84
N ARG A 289 -2.15 15.41 20.36
CA ARG A 289 -1.55 15.93 21.59
C ARG A 289 -2.02 15.11 22.78
N LYS A 290 -1.11 14.80 23.70
CA LYS A 290 -1.45 14.05 24.91
C LYS A 290 -2.50 14.80 25.74
N GLY A 291 -3.60 14.12 26.05
CA GLY A 291 -4.67 14.59 26.93
C GLY A 291 -4.58 13.93 28.30
N GLU A 292 -5.70 13.85 29.02
CA GLU A 292 -5.78 13.17 30.32
C GLU A 292 -5.86 11.64 30.17
N GLY A 293 -5.07 10.91 30.97
CA GLY A 293 -5.08 9.45 30.97
C GLY A 293 -4.68 8.82 29.63
N LYS A 294 -5.56 7.99 29.06
CA LYS A 294 -5.38 7.32 27.75
C LYS A 294 -5.91 8.14 26.57
N GLN A 295 -6.40 9.35 26.82
CA GLN A 295 -6.99 10.21 25.80
C GLN A 295 -5.94 11.12 25.18
N ARG A 296 -6.11 11.38 23.89
CA ARG A 296 -5.32 12.33 23.12
C ARG A 296 -6.27 13.25 22.34
N ILE A 297 -5.85 14.49 22.12
CA ILE A 297 -6.62 15.51 21.42
C ILE A 297 -6.01 15.69 20.03
N GLY A 298 -6.79 15.34 19.01
CA GLY A 298 -6.43 15.54 17.61
C GLY A 298 -7.38 16.50 16.92
N GLU A 299 -7.16 16.70 15.63
CA GLU A 299 -8.08 17.41 14.75
C GLU A 299 -8.85 16.41 13.88
N LYS A 300 -10.15 16.66 13.67
CA LYS A 300 -10.99 15.83 12.81
C LYS A 300 -10.40 15.83 11.41
N GLY A 301 -10.30 14.63 10.84
CA GLY A 301 -9.63 14.48 9.56
C GLY A 301 -8.13 14.75 9.66
N GLN A 302 -7.47 14.58 10.81
CA GLN A 302 -6.00 14.54 10.97
C GLN A 302 -5.55 13.47 11.97
N VAL A 303 -6.31 12.37 12.10
CA VAL A 303 -6.09 11.33 13.10
C VAL A 303 -4.87 10.48 12.73
N ILE A 304 -4.95 9.75 11.62
CA ILE A 304 -3.80 9.02 11.06
C ILE A 304 -3.16 9.93 10.03
N THR A 305 -1.92 10.38 10.25
CA THR A 305 -1.27 11.39 9.41
C THR A 305 -0.17 10.85 8.52
N GLN A 306 0.52 9.80 8.95
CA GLN A 306 1.59 9.18 8.16
C GLN A 306 1.54 7.65 8.21
N TRP A 307 2.00 7.04 7.12
CA TRP A 307 2.35 5.62 7.04
C TRP A 307 3.79 5.53 6.53
N PHE A 308 4.60 4.62 7.02
CA PHE A 308 5.96 4.43 6.52
C PHE A 308 6.09 2.96 6.14
N ASN A 309 6.59 2.66 4.95
CA ASN A 309 6.93 1.29 4.55
C ASN A 309 8.40 1.06 4.89
N LEU A 310 8.65 0.38 6.01
CA LEU A 310 10.00 0.14 6.51
C LEU A 310 10.70 -1.01 5.77
N ARG A 311 9.95 -1.84 5.03
CA ARG A 311 10.50 -2.98 4.28
C ARG A 311 11.21 -2.54 3.01
N GLU A 312 10.56 -1.66 2.24
CA GLU A 312 11.05 -1.25 0.92
C GLU A 312 11.83 0.06 0.98
N ASP A 313 11.54 0.94 1.93
CA ASP A 313 12.25 2.21 2.07
C ASP A 313 12.54 2.49 3.54
N PRO A 314 13.73 2.07 4.04
CA PRO A 314 14.07 2.21 5.45
C PRO A 314 14.28 3.69 5.85
N PHE A 315 14.23 4.63 4.89
CA PHE A 315 14.54 6.05 5.06
C PHE A 315 13.40 7.05 4.94
N ARG A 316 12.16 6.63 4.61
CA ARG A 316 10.92 7.43 4.45
C ARG A 316 10.44 7.45 2.98
N THR A 317 9.15 7.46 2.65
CA THR A 317 8.00 8.03 3.36
C THR A 317 6.72 7.59 2.65
N VAL A 318 5.64 7.41 3.40
CA VAL A 318 4.36 7.93 2.95
C VAL A 318 3.96 9.06 3.87
N ASN A 319 4.02 10.30 3.37
CA ASN A 319 3.08 11.28 3.90
C ASN A 319 1.74 10.95 3.30
N LEU A 320 0.87 10.35 4.11
CA LEU A 320 -0.45 10.01 3.62
C LEU A 320 -1.21 11.30 3.34
N LEU A 321 -0.72 12.46 3.80
CA LEU A 321 -1.54 13.64 3.96
C LEU A 321 -0.75 14.94 3.88
N ALA A 322 -1.18 15.76 2.91
CA ALA A 322 -1.14 17.20 3.01
C ALA A 322 -2.25 17.74 3.98
N GLY A 323 -2.55 17.03 5.09
CA GLY A 323 -3.46 17.47 6.17
C GLY A 323 -4.85 16.80 6.22
N GLY A 324 -4.94 15.47 6.21
CA GLY A 324 -6.19 14.68 6.23
C GLY A 324 -6.13 13.47 7.19
N SER A 325 -7.10 12.53 7.16
CA SER A 325 -7.06 11.22 7.87
C SER A 325 -7.09 10.08 6.85
N LEU A 326 -6.49 8.92 7.15
CA LEU A 326 -6.54 7.72 6.30
C LEU A 326 -7.98 7.33 5.91
N LEU A 327 -8.94 7.41 6.82
CA LEU A 327 -10.39 7.32 6.60
C LEU A 327 -11.09 8.33 7.53
N GLU A 328 -12.23 8.87 7.14
CA GLU A 328 -13.06 9.77 7.96
C GLU A 328 -14.54 9.47 7.71
N VAL A 329 -15.42 9.57 8.70
CA VAL A 329 -16.89 9.52 8.50
C VAL A 329 -17.45 10.93 8.29
N ILE A 330 -18.17 11.13 7.17
CA ILE A 330 -18.93 12.36 6.94
C ILE A 330 -20.38 12.17 7.39
N ASP A 331 -20.96 13.24 7.93
CA ASP A 331 -22.40 13.36 8.04
C ASP A 331 -22.98 14.01 6.77
N SER A 332 -23.78 13.25 6.02
CA SER A 332 -24.46 13.74 4.82
C SER A 332 -25.51 14.81 5.13
N SER A 333 -25.95 14.92 6.40
CA SER A 333 -26.89 15.95 6.87
C SER A 333 -26.23 17.30 7.16
N VAL A 334 -24.90 17.34 7.31
CA VAL A 334 -24.16 18.58 7.58
C VAL A 334 -23.64 19.15 6.26
N THR A 335 -24.34 20.15 5.72
CA THR A 335 -23.82 20.98 4.64
C THR A 335 -22.57 21.70 5.15
N SER A 336 -21.41 21.30 4.64
CA SER A 336 -20.09 21.80 5.05
C SER A 336 -19.98 23.32 4.90
N SER A 337 -20.01 24.07 6.01
CA SER A 337 -19.73 25.51 6.03
C SER A 337 -18.85 25.99 7.19
N SER A 338 -18.37 25.12 8.08
CA SER A 338 -17.45 25.56 9.14
C SER A 338 -15.99 25.48 8.69
N ALA A 339 -15.28 26.61 8.78
CA ALA A 339 -13.86 26.76 8.44
C ALA A 339 -12.91 26.42 9.62
N ALA A 340 -13.43 26.06 10.80
CA ALA A 340 -12.61 25.75 11.97
C ALA A 340 -12.37 24.23 12.11
N PRO A 341 -11.14 23.78 12.43
CA PRO A 341 -10.85 22.37 12.70
C PRO A 341 -11.68 21.88 13.89
N VAL A 342 -12.43 20.80 13.69
CA VAL A 342 -13.25 20.19 14.74
C VAL A 342 -12.34 19.34 15.63
N PRO A 343 -12.25 19.56 16.95
CA PRO A 343 -11.43 18.72 17.82
C PRO A 343 -12.02 17.32 17.94
N VAL A 344 -11.15 16.31 17.96
CA VAL A 344 -11.51 14.91 18.20
C VAL A 344 -10.75 14.35 19.39
N ILE A 345 -11.40 13.49 20.16
CA ILE A 345 -10.74 12.68 21.18
C ILE A 345 -10.30 11.36 20.54
N ILE A 346 -9.04 11.03 20.70
CA ILE A 346 -8.46 9.73 20.33
C ILE A 346 -8.20 8.97 21.62
N GLU A 347 -8.89 7.85 21.81
CA GLU A 347 -8.76 6.96 22.95
C GLU A 347 -8.04 5.68 22.55
N VAL A 348 -6.93 5.36 23.22
CA VAL A 348 -6.24 4.08 23.01
C VAL A 348 -6.95 2.98 23.80
N LEU A 349 -7.62 2.07 23.08
CA LEU A 349 -8.39 0.97 23.65
C LEU A 349 -7.48 -0.22 24.00
N GLU A 350 -6.54 -0.54 23.12
CA GLU A 350 -5.62 -1.67 23.26
C GLU A 350 -4.24 -1.29 22.72
N SER A 351 -3.18 -1.64 23.44
CA SER A 351 -1.79 -1.44 23.02
C SER A 351 -1.01 -2.69 23.36
N SER A 352 -0.87 -3.59 22.39
CA SER A 352 -0.16 -4.86 22.56
C SER A 352 0.67 -5.23 21.34
N SER A 353 1.57 -6.20 21.50
CA SER A 353 2.37 -6.72 20.38
C SER A 353 1.52 -7.49 19.35
N ALA A 354 0.36 -8.02 19.73
CA ALA A 354 -0.52 -8.74 18.80
C ALA A 354 -1.33 -7.80 17.89
N ARG A 355 -1.78 -6.67 18.43
CA ARG A 355 -2.51 -5.60 17.72
C ARG A 355 -2.61 -4.33 18.57
N VAL A 356 -2.93 -3.22 17.91
CA VAL A 356 -3.24 -1.93 18.53
C VAL A 356 -4.65 -1.50 18.16
N ARG A 357 -5.41 -1.00 19.13
CA ARG A 357 -6.75 -0.45 18.91
C ARG A 357 -6.88 0.95 19.46
N PHE A 358 -7.47 1.84 18.67
CA PHE A 358 -7.81 3.18 19.11
C PHE A 358 -9.11 3.65 18.49
N ARG A 359 -9.80 4.53 19.20
CA ARG A 359 -11.09 5.09 18.80
C ARG A 359 -11.00 6.60 18.70
N SER A 360 -11.37 7.15 17.56
CA SER A 360 -11.58 8.58 17.38
C SER A 360 -13.06 8.92 17.59
N ARG A 361 -13.34 9.98 18.35
CA ARG A 361 -14.68 10.47 18.65
C ARG A 361 -14.76 11.97 18.38
N SER A 362 -15.80 12.38 17.64
CA SER A 362 -16.08 13.80 17.38
C SER A 362 -16.87 14.40 18.53
N LEU A 363 -16.35 15.47 19.14
CA LEU A 363 -17.00 16.15 20.27
C LEU A 363 -18.13 17.12 19.86
N SER A 364 -18.22 17.45 18.57
CA SER A 364 -19.07 18.54 18.07
C SER A 364 -20.47 18.13 17.62
N LEU A 365 -20.85 16.85 17.71
CA LEU A 365 -22.12 16.34 17.20
C LEU A 365 -23.04 15.90 18.35
N PRO A 366 -24.35 16.19 18.29
CA PRO A 366 -25.32 15.78 19.32
C PRO A 366 -25.48 14.26 19.44
N LEU A 367 -25.12 13.51 18.40
CA LEU A 367 -24.98 12.04 18.40
C LEU A 367 -23.52 11.72 18.02
N PRO A 368 -22.63 11.42 18.98
CA PRO A 368 -21.22 11.21 18.68
C PRO A 368 -21.04 9.95 17.82
N ARG A 369 -20.60 10.16 16.59
CA ARG A 369 -20.08 9.09 15.74
C ARG A 369 -18.65 8.78 16.15
N PHE A 370 -18.27 7.52 16.02
CA PHE A 370 -16.91 7.07 16.28
C PHE A 370 -16.32 6.32 15.10
N GLU A 371 -15.00 6.34 15.06
CA GLU A 371 -14.16 5.55 14.16
C GLU A 371 -13.21 4.74 15.03
N GLU A 372 -13.33 3.42 15.00
CA GLU A 372 -12.46 2.54 15.75
C GLU A 372 -11.54 1.77 14.80
N TYR A 373 -10.24 1.89 15.01
CA TYR A 373 -9.21 1.29 14.19
C TYR A 373 -8.57 0.13 14.95
N THR A 374 -8.46 -1.02 14.29
CA THR A 374 -7.71 -2.20 14.75
C THR A 374 -6.56 -2.46 13.77
N VAL A 375 -5.32 -2.32 14.23
CA VAL A 375 -4.10 -2.43 13.42
C VAL A 375 -3.34 -3.71 13.79
N TYR A 376 -2.98 -4.51 12.79
CA TYR A 376 -2.19 -5.74 12.96
C TYR A 376 -0.75 -5.61 12.42
N PRO A 377 0.21 -6.42 12.93
CA PRO A 377 1.60 -6.40 12.49
C PRO A 377 1.82 -6.66 11.00
N ASP A 378 0.89 -7.32 10.31
CA ASP A 378 0.96 -7.59 8.87
C ASP A 378 0.39 -6.46 8.00
N GLY A 379 -0.01 -5.34 8.60
CA GLY A 379 -0.49 -4.15 7.90
C GLY A 379 -1.98 -4.18 7.55
N ARG A 380 -2.72 -5.22 7.97
CA ARG A 380 -4.19 -5.20 7.96
C ARG A 380 -4.68 -4.16 8.95
N VAL A 381 -5.57 -3.28 8.49
CA VAL A 381 -6.29 -2.32 9.32
C VAL A 381 -7.78 -2.61 9.19
N PHE A 382 -8.46 -2.86 10.29
CA PHE A 382 -9.92 -2.98 10.32
C PHE A 382 -10.48 -1.71 10.94
N VAL A 383 -11.56 -1.20 10.35
CA VAL A 383 -12.18 0.04 10.80
C VAL A 383 -13.66 -0.19 11.02
N LEU A 384 -14.10 0.02 12.26
CA LEU A 384 -15.50 0.00 12.67
C LEU A 384 -16.00 1.44 12.82
N PHE A 385 -17.08 1.73 12.12
CA PHE A 385 -17.80 2.99 12.16
C PHE A 385 -19.15 2.78 12.85
N GLY A 386 -19.58 3.74 13.66
CA GLY A 386 -20.85 3.64 14.35
C GLY A 386 -21.31 4.92 15.03
N THR A 387 -22.55 4.89 15.51
CA THR A 387 -23.11 5.85 16.48
C THR A 387 -23.18 5.22 17.86
N GLU A 388 -22.99 6.02 18.92
CA GLU A 388 -23.11 5.51 20.29
C GLU A 388 -24.57 5.15 20.68
N GLU A 389 -25.57 5.71 20.00
CA GLU A 389 -26.98 5.33 20.16
C GLU A 389 -27.43 4.31 19.09
N LEU A 390 -28.30 3.38 19.52
CA LEU A 390 -29.02 2.43 18.65
C LEU A 390 -30.05 3.19 17.80
N LEU A 391 -29.60 3.66 16.64
CA LEU A 391 -30.50 4.21 15.63
C LEU A 391 -31.15 3.08 14.82
N PRO A 392 -32.38 3.26 14.31
CA PRO A 392 -32.97 2.34 13.34
C PRO A 392 -32.04 2.19 12.13
N ASP A 393 -32.09 1.03 11.46
CA ASP A 393 -31.23 0.71 10.31
C ASP A 393 -31.29 1.82 9.24
N HIS A 394 -30.30 2.71 9.26
CA HIS A 394 -30.15 3.74 8.24
C HIS A 394 -29.47 3.14 7.01
N SER A 395 -30.10 3.31 5.84
CA SER A 395 -29.71 2.68 4.58
C SER A 395 -28.47 3.28 3.90
N GLY A 396 -27.64 4.04 4.61
CA GLY A 396 -26.38 4.55 4.05
C GLY A 396 -25.54 5.34 5.04
N MET A 397 -24.47 4.72 5.55
CA MET A 397 -23.33 5.48 6.07
C MET A 397 -22.44 5.90 4.90
N GLU A 398 -22.06 7.19 4.88
CA GLU A 398 -21.06 7.73 3.96
C GLU A 398 -19.71 7.85 4.66
N LEU A 399 -18.69 7.25 4.05
CA LEU A 399 -17.29 7.45 4.40
C LEU A 399 -16.69 8.53 3.49
N ARG A 400 -15.74 9.26 4.03
CA ARG A 400 -14.82 10.13 3.30
C ARG A 400 -13.44 9.55 3.43
N LEU A 401 -12.96 8.99 2.34
CA LEU A 401 -11.55 8.71 2.23
C LEU A 401 -10.83 10.03 1.93
N THR A 402 -9.95 10.47 2.82
CA THR A 402 -9.07 11.60 2.51
C THR A 402 -7.78 11.05 1.94
N THR A 403 -7.50 11.43 0.70
CA THR A 403 -6.29 11.03 -0.01
C THR A 403 -5.31 12.21 -0.02
N PRO A 404 -4.00 11.98 0.07
CA PRO A 404 -3.03 13.08 0.00
C PRO A 404 -3.15 13.83 -1.32
N LEU A 405 -3.08 15.16 -1.27
CA LEU A 405 -2.76 15.97 -2.43
C LEU A 405 -1.24 15.98 -2.59
N ILE A 406 -0.70 15.34 -3.62
CA ILE A 406 0.72 15.48 -3.98
C ILE A 406 0.77 16.05 -5.40
N HIS A 407 0.79 17.38 -5.49
CA HIS A 407 0.81 18.17 -6.72
C HIS A 407 -0.28 17.85 -7.78
N ALA A 408 -0.59 18.85 -8.60
CA ALA A 408 -1.73 18.89 -9.50
C ALA A 408 -1.58 18.00 -10.76
N SER A 409 -1.15 16.76 -10.64
CA SER A 409 -1.06 15.80 -11.76
C SER A 409 -1.37 14.35 -11.36
N ASP A 410 -1.05 13.93 -10.13
CA ASP A 410 -0.97 12.50 -9.77
C ASP A 410 -1.82 12.15 -8.54
N GLY A 411 -3.14 12.37 -8.66
CA GLY A 411 -4.14 11.97 -7.67
C GLY A 411 -4.45 10.47 -7.70
N TRP A 412 -5.07 9.96 -6.62
CA TRP A 412 -5.52 8.57 -6.54
C TRP A 412 -6.65 8.26 -7.52
N GLN A 413 -6.41 7.29 -8.38
CA GLN A 413 -7.30 6.81 -9.42
C GLN A 413 -8.08 5.60 -8.92
N VAL A 414 -9.37 5.52 -9.25
CA VAL A 414 -10.18 4.33 -8.94
C VAL A 414 -9.89 3.28 -9.98
N ILE A 415 -9.52 2.09 -9.54
CA ILE A 415 -9.32 0.94 -10.40
C ILE A 415 -10.54 0.02 -10.23
N ASP A 416 -11.21 -0.26 -11.34
CA ASP A 416 -12.19 -1.33 -11.47
C ASP A 416 -11.45 -2.65 -11.25
N PRO A 417 -11.73 -3.38 -10.18
CA PRO A 417 -10.99 -4.59 -9.85
C PRO A 417 -11.29 -5.77 -10.78
N GLU A 418 -12.47 -5.81 -11.42
CA GLU A 418 -12.80 -6.89 -12.35
C GLU A 418 -12.00 -6.78 -13.64
N ARG A 419 -11.75 -5.54 -14.06
CA ARG A 419 -11.02 -5.22 -15.28
C ARG A 419 -9.55 -4.92 -14.99
N ASN A 420 -9.23 -4.74 -13.70
CA ASN A 420 -8.05 -4.02 -13.24
C ASN A 420 -7.86 -2.69 -13.99
N LEU A 421 -8.96 -2.00 -14.35
CA LEU A 421 -8.94 -0.81 -15.23
C LEU A 421 -9.40 0.45 -14.49
N LEU A 422 -8.72 1.59 -14.66
CA LEU A 422 -9.15 2.93 -14.26
C LEU A 422 -10.59 3.20 -14.65
N VAL A 423 -11.39 3.54 -13.64
CA VAL A 423 -12.76 3.95 -13.83
C VAL A 423 -12.79 5.35 -14.42
N LYS A 424 -13.64 5.54 -15.43
CA LYS A 424 -13.84 6.79 -16.16
C LYS A 424 -14.02 7.98 -15.22
N SER A 425 -13.32 9.08 -15.48
CA SER A 425 -13.50 10.33 -14.74
C SER A 425 -14.93 10.85 -14.87
N GLY A 426 -15.48 11.40 -13.78
CA GLY A 426 -16.87 11.84 -13.69
C GLY A 426 -17.90 10.72 -13.57
N ALA A 427 -17.50 9.43 -13.62
CA ALA A 427 -18.41 8.32 -13.44
C ALA A 427 -18.61 7.95 -11.97
N THR A 428 -19.73 7.30 -11.67
CA THR A 428 -19.93 6.62 -10.39
C THR A 428 -19.42 5.18 -10.51
N PHE A 429 -18.48 4.80 -9.67
CA PHE A 429 -18.03 3.43 -9.50
C PHE A 429 -18.88 2.74 -8.43
N GLU A 430 -19.31 1.51 -8.69
CA GLU A 430 -19.98 0.64 -7.71
C GLU A 430 -19.40 -0.78 -7.82
N GLY A 431 -18.64 -1.21 -6.82
CA GLY A 431 -17.90 -2.48 -6.86
C GLY A 431 -17.96 -3.27 -5.54
N PRO A 432 -17.63 -4.57 -5.58
CA PRO A 432 -17.57 -5.42 -4.38
C PRO A 432 -16.41 -5.05 -3.44
N HIS A 433 -15.45 -4.28 -3.94
CA HIS A 433 -14.41 -3.62 -3.18
C HIS A 433 -13.98 -2.35 -3.91
N LEU A 434 -13.31 -1.44 -3.20
CA LEU A 434 -12.77 -0.23 -3.78
C LEU A 434 -11.26 -0.33 -3.79
N LEU A 435 -10.71 -0.23 -4.99
CA LEU A 435 -9.29 -0.15 -5.19
C LEU A 435 -8.92 1.24 -5.70
N LEU A 436 -7.93 1.83 -5.05
CA LEU A 436 -7.36 3.08 -5.46
C LEU A 436 -5.89 2.85 -5.76
N SER A 437 -5.42 3.40 -6.88
CA SER A 437 -4.03 3.33 -7.28
C SER A 437 -3.49 4.71 -7.66
N ARG A 438 -2.19 4.90 -7.52
CA ARG A 438 -1.45 6.08 -7.96
C ARG A 438 -0.67 5.84 -9.26
N LEU A 439 -0.71 4.64 -9.84
CA LEU A 439 0.05 4.32 -11.04
C LEU A 439 -0.46 5.08 -12.28
N GLY A 440 0.38 5.98 -12.79
CA GLY A 440 0.79 5.87 -14.18
C GLY A 440 1.93 4.85 -14.26
N LEU A 441 1.72 3.69 -14.89
CA LEU A 441 2.78 2.74 -15.30
C LEU A 441 3.99 3.50 -15.91
N ALA A 442 5.27 3.14 -15.75
CA ALA A 442 5.90 2.04 -15.02
C ALA A 442 7.33 2.44 -14.56
N GLY A 443 7.78 1.80 -13.48
CA GLY A 443 9.19 1.74 -13.07
C GLY A 443 9.31 1.61 -11.55
N ARG A 444 9.15 0.39 -11.02
CA ARG A 444 8.93 0.13 -9.59
C ARG A 444 10.06 0.58 -8.65
N HIS A 445 9.60 0.77 -7.40
CA HIS A 445 10.31 1.17 -6.18
C HIS A 445 10.69 2.65 -6.28
N TRP A 446 10.17 3.57 -5.47
CA TRP A 446 10.31 3.66 -4.01
C TRP A 446 9.15 4.47 -3.36
N ALA A 447 8.93 4.27 -2.06
CA ALA A 447 7.73 4.58 -1.24
C ALA A 447 6.90 5.85 -1.55
N VAL A 448 5.66 5.64 -2.01
CA VAL A 448 4.39 6.19 -1.45
C VAL A 448 3.42 4.96 -1.36
N PRO A 449 2.25 4.92 -0.67
CA PRO A 449 1.37 3.78 -0.80
C PRO A 449 0.73 3.98 -2.16
N ASP A 450 1.19 3.20 -3.11
CA ASP A 450 0.69 3.42 -4.46
C ASP A 450 -0.69 2.78 -4.62
N ASP A 451 -1.10 1.90 -3.70
CA ASP A 451 -2.43 1.31 -3.68
C ASP A 451 -3.11 1.30 -2.30
N LEU A 452 -4.44 1.46 -2.30
CA LEU A 452 -5.33 1.30 -1.16
C LEU A 452 -6.46 0.38 -1.57
N LEU A 453 -6.62 -0.71 -0.83
CA LEU A 453 -7.73 -1.64 -1.02
C LEU A 453 -8.67 -1.54 0.17
N LEU A 454 -9.91 -1.16 -0.09
CA LEU A 454 -11.01 -1.13 0.88
C LEU A 454 -11.96 -2.29 0.57
N LEU A 455 -12.22 -3.12 1.58
CA LEU A 455 -13.10 -4.29 1.50
C LEU A 455 -14.27 -4.11 2.48
N PRO A 456 -15.53 -4.22 2.03
CA PRO A 456 -16.67 -4.20 2.94
C PRO A 456 -16.79 -5.52 3.71
N ALA A 457 -17.25 -5.44 4.97
CA ALA A 457 -17.48 -6.60 5.83
C ALA A 457 -18.55 -7.58 5.28
N ASN A 458 -19.69 -7.05 4.84
CA ASN A 458 -20.82 -7.88 4.46
C ASN A 458 -20.62 -8.54 3.08
N ALA A 459 -20.89 -9.84 3.00
CA ALA A 459 -21.01 -10.55 1.74
C ALA A 459 -22.10 -9.89 0.86
N GLY A 460 -21.73 -9.52 -0.37
CA GLY A 460 -22.62 -8.78 -1.29
C GLY A 460 -22.70 -7.27 -1.03
N GLY A 461 -22.02 -6.75 -0.01
CA GLY A 461 -21.86 -5.30 0.19
C GLY A 461 -21.10 -4.66 -0.98
N ARG A 462 -21.53 -3.47 -1.39
CA ARG A 462 -20.90 -2.73 -2.51
C ARG A 462 -20.43 -1.36 -2.06
N LEU A 463 -19.17 -1.05 -2.39
CA LEU A 463 -18.59 0.27 -2.20
C LEU A 463 -18.88 1.12 -3.43
N ILE A 464 -19.40 2.31 -3.19
CA ILE A 464 -19.81 3.28 -4.21
C ILE A 464 -18.96 4.53 -4.05
N THR A 465 -18.37 5.03 -5.13
CA THR A 465 -17.65 6.31 -5.09
C THR A 465 -17.82 7.06 -6.40
N ASN A 466 -17.89 8.39 -6.33
CA ASN A 466 -17.84 9.23 -7.52
C ASN A 466 -16.38 9.46 -7.91
N VAL A 467 -16.03 9.08 -9.14
CA VAL A 467 -14.74 9.39 -9.73
C VAL A 467 -14.75 10.86 -10.12
N PRO A 468 -13.87 11.69 -9.55
CA PRO A 468 -13.84 13.11 -9.88
C PRO A 468 -13.52 13.28 -11.38
N PRO A 469 -14.10 14.29 -12.04
CA PRO A 469 -13.80 14.60 -13.45
C PRO A 469 -12.34 15.00 -13.66
N ASP A 470 -11.68 15.50 -12.61
CA ASP A 470 -10.26 15.84 -12.61
C ASP A 470 -9.63 15.40 -11.27
N ALA A 471 -8.65 14.51 -11.34
CA ALA A 471 -7.94 13.95 -10.18
C ALA A 471 -7.17 15.03 -9.38
N ARG A 472 -6.91 16.20 -10.00
CA ARG A 472 -6.19 17.33 -9.40
C ARG A 472 -7.01 18.08 -8.35
N PHE A 473 -8.33 17.93 -8.36
CA PHE A 473 -9.24 18.68 -7.48
C PHE A 473 -9.85 17.86 -6.35
N SER A 474 -9.52 16.57 -6.20
CA SER A 474 -10.06 15.73 -5.13
C SER A 474 -9.04 15.47 -4.02
N THR A 475 -8.92 16.41 -3.08
CA THR A 475 -8.31 16.14 -1.76
C THR A 475 -9.10 15.09 -0.97
N HIS A 476 -10.39 15.00 -1.23
CA HIS A 476 -11.30 14.13 -0.51
C HIS A 476 -12.20 13.37 -1.48
N ARG A 477 -12.38 12.08 -1.17
CA ARG A 477 -13.23 11.19 -1.93
C ARG A 477 -14.33 10.67 -1.02
N LYS A 478 -15.58 10.86 -1.43
CA LYS A 478 -16.71 10.22 -0.76
C LYS A 478 -16.84 8.78 -1.24
N VAL A 479 -16.96 7.87 -0.29
CA VAL A 479 -17.18 6.44 -0.49
C VAL A 479 -18.41 6.07 0.35
N SER A 480 -19.50 5.68 -0.28
CA SER A 480 -20.64 5.10 0.44
C SER A 480 -20.60 3.58 0.32
N CYS A 481 -21.28 2.88 1.23
CA CYS A 481 -21.38 1.42 1.16
C CYS A 481 -22.83 0.99 1.30
N LYS A 482 -23.35 0.37 0.24
CA LYS A 482 -24.74 -0.12 0.23
C LYS A 482 -24.78 -1.52 0.80
N GLY A 483 -25.60 -1.73 1.83
CA GLY A 483 -25.80 -3.04 2.46
C GLY A 483 -24.64 -3.50 3.36
N CYS A 484 -23.75 -2.59 3.76
CA CYS A 484 -22.55 -2.90 4.56
C CYS A 484 -22.71 -2.57 6.05
N GLY A 485 -23.93 -2.30 6.50
CA GLY A 485 -24.19 -1.89 7.87
C GLY A 485 -25.45 -2.50 8.47
N LYS A 486 -25.40 -2.67 9.79
CA LYS A 486 -26.50 -3.18 10.64
C LYS A 486 -26.50 -2.38 11.94
N GLY A 487 -27.67 -1.98 12.42
CA GLY A 487 -27.82 -1.18 13.65
C GLY A 487 -27.07 0.16 13.62
N GLY A 488 -26.96 0.80 12.46
CA GLY A 488 -26.23 2.06 12.30
C GLY A 488 -24.71 1.93 12.42
N LYS A 489 -24.14 0.72 12.28
CA LYS A 489 -22.69 0.48 12.24
C LYS A 489 -22.25 -0.04 10.88
N MET A 490 -20.98 0.14 10.54
CA MET A 490 -20.34 -0.36 9.32
C MET A 490 -18.90 -0.77 9.60
N ALA A 491 -18.44 -1.89 9.03
CA ALA A 491 -17.05 -2.34 9.14
C ALA A 491 -16.39 -2.51 7.76
N VAL A 492 -15.12 -2.15 7.68
CA VAL A 492 -14.28 -2.34 6.49
C VAL A 492 -12.89 -2.84 6.87
N GLN A 493 -12.30 -3.65 5.98
CA GLN A 493 -10.87 -3.89 6.00
C GLN A 493 -10.19 -2.93 5.02
N LEU A 494 -9.18 -2.25 5.50
CA LEU A 494 -8.27 -1.43 4.72
C LEU A 494 -6.90 -2.12 4.64
N ARG A 495 -6.35 -2.14 3.43
CA ARG A 495 -4.97 -2.55 3.18
C ARG A 495 -4.24 -1.43 2.45
N ILE A 496 -3.05 -1.11 2.96
CA ILE A 496 -2.15 -0.10 2.40
C ILE A 496 -1.03 -0.84 1.68
N MET A 497 -0.70 -0.43 0.46
CA MET A 497 0.23 -1.15 -0.44
C MET A 497 -0.12 -2.64 -0.64
N PRO A 498 -1.38 -3.00 -0.92
CA PRO A 498 -1.71 -4.37 -1.22
C PRO A 498 -1.01 -4.78 -2.52
N SER A 499 -0.29 -5.90 -2.52
CA SER A 499 0.47 -6.44 -3.67
C SER A 499 -0.42 -6.95 -4.83
N PHE A 500 -1.71 -6.62 -4.84
CA PHE A 500 -2.66 -7.17 -5.81
C PHE A 500 -2.46 -6.58 -7.22
N LEU A 501 -1.77 -5.45 -7.38
CA LEU A 501 -1.35 -5.00 -8.71
C LEU A 501 -0.38 -5.98 -9.38
N GLU A 502 0.26 -6.88 -8.64
CA GLU A 502 1.05 -8.01 -9.18
C GLU A 502 0.20 -9.27 -9.37
N GLU A 503 -0.91 -9.36 -8.63
CA GLU A 503 -1.83 -10.50 -8.58
C GLU A 503 -3.29 -10.03 -8.44
N PRO A 504 -4.03 -9.79 -9.54
CA PRO A 504 -5.38 -9.18 -9.49
C PRO A 504 -6.37 -9.97 -8.65
N ASP A 505 -6.26 -11.30 -8.65
CA ASP A 505 -7.06 -12.19 -7.82
C ASP A 505 -6.81 -12.07 -6.33
N LEU A 506 -5.72 -11.42 -5.92
CA LEU A 506 -5.36 -11.32 -4.51
C LEU A 506 -6.35 -10.43 -3.76
N ALA A 507 -6.88 -9.38 -4.39
CA ALA A 507 -7.94 -8.55 -3.81
C ALA A 507 -9.20 -9.38 -3.55
N GLU A 508 -9.56 -10.24 -4.50
CA GLU A 508 -10.70 -11.16 -4.39
C GLU A 508 -10.45 -12.24 -3.33
N LYS A 509 -9.24 -12.78 -3.23
CA LYS A 509 -8.86 -13.71 -2.15
C LYS A 509 -8.91 -13.04 -0.77
N TYR A 510 -8.45 -11.80 -0.65
CA TYR A 510 -8.57 -11.04 0.59
C TYR A 510 -10.01 -10.75 0.95
N ARG A 511 -10.83 -10.35 -0.03
CA ARG A 511 -12.27 -10.14 0.13
C ARG A 511 -12.96 -11.42 0.58
N GLY A 512 -12.76 -12.52 -0.14
CA GLY A 512 -13.32 -13.83 0.19
C GLY A 512 -12.91 -14.30 1.59
N SER A 513 -11.63 -14.15 1.94
CA SER A 513 -11.16 -14.48 3.30
C SER A 513 -11.79 -13.61 4.38
N TYR A 514 -12.11 -12.34 4.10
CA TYR A 514 -12.70 -11.43 5.07
C TYR A 514 -14.21 -11.64 5.22
N GLN A 515 -14.93 -11.79 4.12
CA GLN A 515 -16.40 -11.93 4.07
C GLN A 515 -16.89 -13.36 4.36
N HIS A 516 -15.99 -14.34 4.25
CA HIS A 516 -16.27 -15.73 4.62
C HIS A 516 -15.20 -16.18 5.60
N PRO A 517 -15.27 -15.79 6.88
CA PRO A 517 -14.26 -16.12 7.89
C PRO A 517 -14.19 -17.64 8.16
N ALA A 518 -13.20 -18.07 8.93
CA ALA A 518 -13.00 -19.49 9.23
C ALA A 518 -14.09 -20.03 10.17
N ASN A 519 -14.37 -21.32 10.13
CA ASN A 519 -15.27 -21.92 11.11
C ASN A 519 -14.46 -22.35 12.34
N LEU A 520 -14.91 -21.97 13.53
CA LEU A 520 -14.35 -22.48 14.77
C LEU A 520 -15.16 -23.67 15.29
N VAL A 521 -14.46 -24.74 15.68
CA VAL A 521 -15.03 -25.85 16.44
C VAL A 521 -14.53 -25.75 17.88
N ILE A 522 -15.48 -25.65 18.80
CA ILE A 522 -15.24 -25.43 20.22
C ILE A 522 -15.85 -26.61 20.99
N ASN A 523 -15.01 -27.32 21.75
CA ASN A 523 -15.47 -28.49 22.52
C ASN A 523 -16.07 -28.10 23.88
N ALA A 524 -15.58 -27.02 24.48
CA ALA A 524 -16.02 -26.48 25.77
C ALA A 524 -15.96 -24.96 25.72
N GLY A 525 -17.00 -24.28 26.22
CA GLY A 525 -17.20 -22.83 26.02
C GLY A 525 -18.10 -22.54 24.83
N GLU A 526 -18.11 -21.29 24.37
CA GLU A 526 -19.02 -20.84 23.31
C GLU A 526 -18.37 -19.83 22.36
N LEU A 527 -18.93 -19.73 21.16
CA LEU A 527 -18.62 -18.69 20.18
C LEU A 527 -19.44 -17.44 20.55
N VAL A 528 -18.81 -16.28 20.64
CA VAL A 528 -19.50 -15.03 21.01
C VAL A 528 -20.05 -14.40 19.74
N LEU A 529 -21.38 -14.37 19.61
CA LEU A 529 -22.08 -13.88 18.42
C LEU A 529 -22.53 -12.42 18.54
N ASP A 530 -22.42 -11.81 19.72
CA ASP A 530 -22.91 -10.47 20.03
C ASP A 530 -21.79 -9.47 20.38
N ASP A 531 -20.55 -9.79 20.01
CA ASP A 531 -19.44 -8.85 20.19
C ASP A 531 -19.69 -7.58 19.35
N SER A 532 -19.33 -6.41 19.87
CA SER A 532 -19.82 -5.11 19.36
C SER A 532 -19.51 -4.79 17.89
N GLY A 533 -18.53 -5.49 17.30
CA GLY A 533 -18.12 -5.38 15.91
C GLY A 533 -18.41 -6.62 15.06
N ASP A 534 -19.12 -7.61 15.60
CA ASP A 534 -19.74 -8.71 14.85
C ASP A 534 -21.09 -8.23 14.31
N LEU A 535 -21.12 -7.87 13.03
CA LEU A 535 -22.25 -7.23 12.39
C LEU A 535 -23.27 -8.25 11.85
N ASN A 536 -22.88 -9.51 11.70
CA ASN A 536 -23.71 -10.54 11.08
C ASN A 536 -24.09 -11.68 12.04
N PHE A 537 -23.55 -11.67 13.26
CA PHE A 537 -23.75 -12.65 14.34
C PHE A 537 -23.21 -14.05 14.01
N ASP A 538 -22.07 -14.13 13.31
CA ASP A 538 -21.42 -15.39 12.92
C ASP A 538 -20.21 -15.79 13.81
N GLY A 539 -19.87 -14.95 14.80
CA GLY A 539 -18.75 -15.17 15.72
C GLY A 539 -17.40 -14.65 15.23
N TYR A 540 -17.37 -13.99 14.09
CA TYR A 540 -16.22 -13.24 13.59
C TYR A 540 -16.52 -11.75 13.67
N ASN A 541 -15.78 -11.04 14.52
CA ASN A 541 -15.91 -9.59 14.64
C ASN A 541 -15.24 -8.92 13.44
N GLU A 542 -16.02 -8.37 12.50
CA GLU A 542 -15.49 -7.72 11.30
C GLU A 542 -14.79 -6.39 11.61
N GLY A 543 -15.22 -5.69 12.65
CA GLY A 543 -14.58 -4.45 13.12
C GLY A 543 -13.17 -4.64 13.71
N GLU A 544 -12.90 -5.83 14.24
CA GLU A 544 -11.61 -6.22 14.83
C GLU A 544 -10.82 -7.21 13.96
N GLY A 545 -11.46 -7.89 13.02
CA GLY A 545 -10.83 -8.91 12.18
C GLY A 545 -10.41 -10.18 12.92
N CYS A 546 -11.19 -10.62 13.91
CA CYS A 546 -10.85 -11.78 14.74
C CYS A 546 -12.08 -12.59 15.15
N HIS A 547 -11.88 -13.88 15.41
CA HIS A 547 -12.91 -14.71 16.04
C HIS A 547 -12.96 -14.49 17.55
N VAL A 548 -14.16 -14.52 18.13
CA VAL A 548 -14.35 -14.27 19.56
C VAL A 548 -14.95 -15.50 20.23
N VAL A 549 -14.25 -16.03 21.25
CA VAL A 549 -14.67 -17.22 21.99
C VAL A 549 -14.67 -16.95 23.49
N ARG A 550 -15.61 -17.56 24.22
CA ARG A 550 -15.77 -17.35 25.67
C ARG A 550 -15.69 -18.66 26.44
N GLY A 551 -15.01 -18.61 27.59
CA GLY A 551 -14.96 -19.73 28.54
C GLY A 551 -14.24 -20.97 28.00
N THR A 552 -13.47 -20.81 26.92
CA THR A 552 -12.71 -21.89 26.29
C THR A 552 -11.22 -21.60 26.33
N ARG A 553 -10.45 -22.68 26.23
CA ARG A 553 -8.98 -22.66 26.11
C ARG A 553 -8.51 -23.34 24.84
N GLU A 554 -9.44 -23.89 24.06
CA GLU A 554 -9.10 -24.73 22.94
C GLU A 554 -10.10 -24.55 21.81
N VAL A 555 -9.58 -24.31 20.62
CA VAL A 555 -10.37 -24.10 19.42
C VAL A 555 -9.70 -24.80 18.24
N GLU A 556 -10.47 -25.50 17.43
CA GLU A 556 -10.03 -25.96 16.12
C GLU A 556 -10.53 -24.98 15.07
N LEU A 557 -9.61 -24.29 14.40
CA LEU A 557 -9.92 -23.39 13.30
C LEU A 557 -9.90 -24.18 11.99
N ARG A 558 -11.00 -24.16 11.26
CA ARG A 558 -11.15 -24.78 9.94
C ARG A 558 -11.16 -23.71 8.87
N ALA A 559 -10.15 -23.72 8.00
CA ALA A 559 -9.93 -22.67 7.01
C ALA A 559 -11.09 -22.53 6.01
N GLY A 560 -11.80 -23.60 5.70
CA GLY A 560 -12.87 -23.56 4.69
C GLY A 560 -12.29 -23.36 3.30
N VAL A 561 -12.89 -22.49 2.48
CA VAL A 561 -12.56 -22.35 1.04
C VAL A 561 -11.34 -21.45 0.79
N TYR A 562 -10.95 -20.62 1.76
CA TYR A 562 -9.88 -19.63 1.60
C TYR A 562 -8.71 -19.90 2.55
N ASP A 563 -7.50 -19.56 2.10
CA ASP A 563 -6.31 -19.52 2.94
C ASP A 563 -6.50 -18.52 4.08
N ARG A 564 -6.17 -18.93 5.31
CA ARG A 564 -6.22 -18.07 6.50
C ARG A 564 -4.83 -17.62 6.85
N LYS A 565 -4.47 -16.45 6.31
CA LYS A 565 -3.23 -15.75 6.67
C LYS A 565 -3.40 -15.04 8.00
N ASP A 566 -2.49 -15.35 8.92
CA ASP A 566 -2.39 -14.76 10.24
C ASP A 566 -3.74 -14.64 10.99
N PRO A 567 -4.46 -15.77 11.20
CA PRO A 567 -5.74 -15.76 11.90
C PRO A 567 -5.57 -15.29 13.36
N VAL A 568 -6.61 -14.63 13.87
CA VAL A 568 -6.62 -14.02 15.20
C VAL A 568 -7.83 -14.53 15.97
N ILE A 569 -7.59 -14.91 17.22
CA ILE A 569 -8.60 -15.43 18.13
C ILE A 569 -8.54 -14.66 19.45
N LYS A 570 -9.68 -14.08 19.82
CA LYS A 570 -9.92 -13.36 21.07
C LYS A 570 -10.59 -14.31 22.06
N PHE A 571 -9.85 -14.70 23.09
CA PHE A 571 -10.33 -15.55 24.17
C PHE A 571 -10.81 -14.68 25.34
N VAL A 572 -12.12 -14.71 25.59
CA VAL A 572 -12.77 -14.02 26.71
C VAL A 572 -12.98 -15.00 27.86
N LEU A 573 -12.59 -14.59 29.07
CA LEU A 573 -12.60 -15.41 30.28
C LEU A 573 -11.96 -16.78 30.08
N PRO A 574 -10.71 -16.89 29.57
CA PRO A 574 -10.06 -18.19 29.37
C PRO A 574 -9.69 -18.87 30.70
N GLY A 575 -9.81 -18.16 31.83
CA GLY A 575 -9.61 -18.70 33.17
C GLY A 575 -8.15 -18.98 33.54
N PHE A 576 -7.19 -18.27 32.94
CA PHE A 576 -5.76 -18.36 33.28
C PHE A 576 -5.32 -17.25 34.22
N VAL A 577 -4.23 -17.53 34.94
CA VAL A 577 -3.42 -16.53 35.63
C VAL A 577 -2.04 -16.54 34.97
N GLY A 578 -1.62 -15.41 34.39
CA GLY A 578 -0.37 -15.33 33.62
C GLY A 578 -0.54 -15.64 32.12
N LEU A 579 0.56 -15.67 31.36
CA LEU A 579 0.54 -16.03 29.94
C LEU A 579 0.64 -17.56 29.78
N PRO A 580 -0.36 -18.23 29.17
CA PRO A 580 -0.33 -19.67 28.95
C PRO A 580 0.62 -20.09 27.83
N ASP A 581 1.00 -21.36 27.83
CA ASP A 581 1.69 -21.97 26.68
C ASP A 581 0.71 -22.15 25.53
N VAL A 582 1.15 -21.82 24.31
CA VAL A 582 0.37 -22.08 23.10
C VAL A 582 0.79 -23.43 22.52
N ARG A 583 -0.18 -24.33 22.35
CA ARG A 583 -0.01 -25.59 21.64
C ARG A 583 -0.77 -25.59 20.33
N ILE A 584 -0.11 -26.10 19.30
CA ILE A 584 -0.65 -26.30 17.96
C ILE A 584 -0.63 -27.80 17.67
N ASP A 585 -1.80 -28.38 17.43
CA ASP A 585 -1.98 -29.82 17.19
C ASP A 585 -1.27 -30.68 18.26
N GLY A 586 -1.36 -30.23 19.52
CA GLY A 586 -0.80 -30.92 20.68
C GLY A 586 0.69 -30.63 20.97
N LYS A 587 1.41 -29.97 20.07
CA LYS A 587 2.84 -29.61 20.23
C LYS A 587 2.97 -28.17 20.72
N ILE A 588 3.95 -27.88 21.57
CA ILE A 588 4.26 -26.51 21.99
C ILE A 588 4.71 -25.72 20.76
N ALA A 589 4.07 -24.57 20.51
CA ALA A 589 4.38 -23.70 19.41
C ALA A 589 5.67 -22.92 19.68
N ASN A 590 6.46 -22.66 18.64
CA ASN A 590 7.57 -21.73 18.75
C ASN A 590 7.01 -20.31 18.99
N SER A 591 7.59 -19.57 19.93
CA SER A 591 7.21 -18.18 20.22
C SER A 591 7.38 -17.24 19.03
N SER A 592 8.16 -17.59 18.00
CA SER A 592 8.21 -16.82 16.74
C SER A 592 6.97 -17.03 15.86
N SER A 593 6.21 -18.11 16.06
CA SER A 593 5.07 -18.50 15.23
C SER A 593 3.75 -17.89 15.67
N TYR A 594 3.70 -17.17 16.79
CA TYR A 594 2.49 -16.48 17.25
C TYR A 594 2.81 -15.21 18.03
N ASN A 595 1.83 -14.33 18.16
CA ASN A 595 1.81 -13.26 19.16
C ASN A 595 0.69 -13.55 20.15
N LEU A 596 1.01 -13.52 21.45
CA LEU A 596 0.05 -13.72 22.53
C LEU A 596 0.13 -12.54 23.49
N SER A 597 -1.00 -11.88 23.73
CA SER A 597 -1.06 -10.72 24.62
C SER A 597 -2.39 -10.63 25.36
N TRP A 598 -2.33 -10.14 26.60
CA TRP A 598 -3.53 -9.75 27.34
C TRP A 598 -4.02 -8.40 26.82
N ALA A 599 -5.24 -8.35 26.30
CA ALA A 599 -5.92 -7.11 25.91
C ALA A 599 -6.66 -6.47 27.09
N ALA A 600 -7.16 -7.30 28.01
CA ALA A 600 -7.77 -6.90 29.28
C ALA A 600 -7.47 -7.97 30.34
N ARG A 601 -7.91 -7.75 31.59
CA ARG A 601 -7.69 -8.69 32.71
C ARG A 601 -8.20 -10.10 32.41
N ASP A 602 -9.25 -10.21 31.60
CA ASP A 602 -9.95 -11.44 31.27
C ASP A 602 -9.96 -11.75 29.77
N THR A 603 -9.22 -10.99 28.97
CA THR A 603 -9.26 -11.12 27.51
C THR A 603 -7.87 -11.30 26.95
N LEU A 604 -7.63 -12.43 26.30
CA LEU A 604 -6.35 -12.82 25.70
C LEU A 604 -6.47 -12.87 24.18
N ILE A 605 -5.53 -12.25 23.47
CA ILE A 605 -5.46 -12.23 22.01
C ILE A 605 -4.34 -13.16 21.57
N LEU A 606 -4.69 -14.14 20.73
CA LEU A 606 -3.75 -14.99 20.03
C LEU A 606 -3.79 -14.65 18.53
N ARG A 607 -2.68 -14.17 17.98
CA ARG A 607 -2.44 -14.08 16.55
C ARG A 607 -1.47 -15.17 16.12
N TRP A 608 -1.86 -16.00 15.18
CA TRP A 608 -0.93 -16.92 14.51
C TRP A 608 -0.11 -16.15 13.47
N ASN A 609 1.18 -16.46 13.33
CA ASN A 609 2.08 -15.87 12.33
C ASN A 609 2.36 -16.92 11.25
N GLY A 610 1.40 -17.09 10.34
CA GLY A 610 1.45 -18.12 9.31
C GLY A 610 0.13 -18.30 8.58
N THR A 611 0.13 -19.22 7.62
CA THR A 611 -1.03 -19.51 6.77
C THR A 611 -1.60 -20.88 7.09
N ILE A 612 -2.91 -20.96 7.35
CA ILE A 612 -3.65 -22.23 7.34
C ILE A 612 -4.26 -22.34 5.93
N PRO A 613 -3.84 -23.33 5.12
CA PRO A 613 -4.29 -23.43 3.74
C PRO A 613 -5.79 -23.73 3.65
N ALA A 614 -6.41 -23.36 2.53
CA ALA A 614 -7.78 -23.76 2.20
C ALA A 614 -7.98 -25.27 2.36
N GLY A 615 -9.11 -25.67 2.94
CA GLY A 615 -9.42 -27.06 3.33
C GLY A 615 -8.66 -27.57 4.57
N GLY A 616 -7.65 -26.82 5.03
CA GLY A 616 -6.86 -27.14 6.21
C GLY A 616 -7.58 -26.85 7.52
N ARG A 617 -6.99 -27.35 8.61
CA ARG A 617 -7.41 -27.08 9.99
C ARG A 617 -6.20 -26.98 10.89
N LEU A 618 -6.36 -26.27 12.00
CA LEU A 618 -5.32 -26.14 13.01
C LEU A 618 -5.98 -26.07 14.40
N ARG A 619 -5.51 -26.89 15.33
CA ARG A 619 -6.02 -26.88 16.71
C ARG A 619 -5.12 -26.04 17.60
N PHE A 620 -5.67 -24.94 18.10
CA PHE A 620 -5.04 -24.06 19.08
C PHE A 620 -5.49 -24.47 20.48
N ALA A 621 -4.54 -24.69 21.38
CA ALA A 621 -4.81 -24.94 22.79
C ALA A 621 -3.92 -24.06 23.68
N LEU A 622 -4.52 -23.36 24.62
CA LEU A 622 -3.86 -22.62 25.68
C LEU A 622 -3.69 -23.56 26.88
N LYS A 623 -2.50 -23.66 27.48
CA LYS A 623 -2.24 -24.52 28.64
C LYS A 623 -1.53 -23.83 29.78
#